data_AF-A0AAV4CXH9-F1
#
_entry.id   AF-A0AAV4CXH9-F1
#
_cell.length_a   1.000
_cell.length_b   1.000
_cell.length_c   1.000
_cell.angle_alpha   90.00
_cell.angle_beta   90.00
_cell.angle_gamma   90.00
#
_symmetry.space_group_name_H-M   'P 1'
#
loop_
_entity.id
_entity.type
_entity.pdbx_description
1 polymer ?
#
loop_
_entity_poly.entity_id
_entity_poly.type
_entity_poly.pdbx_seq_one_letter_code
_entity_poly.pdbx_strand_id
1 'polypeptide(L)'
;MHNVNIHPGFNANIMDLFKIKVITIADQEKLCAILVNEMATKKYLNYNPTYDVVEGCEDFRYLGKTGQFADHALIFMLRGLTKKLEAAHRTLPIY
;
A
#
# COMPACT_ATOMS: atom_id res chain seq x y z
N MET A 1 15.40 4.71 9.94
CA MET A 1 14.38 4.77 8.87
C MET A 1 13.38 5.86 9.24
N HIS A 2 13.58 7.12 8.84
CA HIS A 2 12.75 8.25 9.34
C HIS A 2 12.19 9.18 8.26
N ASN A 3 12.20 8.81 6.97
CA ASN A 3 11.83 9.73 5.89
C ASN A 3 10.94 9.15 4.78
N VAL A 4 10.21 8.06 5.06
CA VAL A 4 9.23 7.52 4.10
C VAL A 4 7.84 7.74 4.68
N ASN A 5 7.12 8.70 4.09
CA ASN A 5 5.75 8.98 4.48
C ASN A 5 4.83 7.89 3.90
N ILE A 6 4.30 7.01 4.75
CA ILE A 6 3.41 5.91 4.35
C ILE A 6 2.01 6.27 4.85
N HIS A 7 1.11 6.57 3.91
CA HIS A 7 -0.32 6.82 4.14
C HIS A 7 -1.17 5.82 3.35
N PRO A 8 -2.46 5.64 3.69
CA PRO A 8 -3.37 4.78 2.93
C PRO A 8 -3.35 5.09 1.43
N GLY A 9 -3.42 4.03 0.63
CA GLY A 9 -3.38 4.05 -0.84
C GLY A 9 -1.98 4.09 -1.45
N PHE A 10 -1.91 4.33 -2.76
CA PHE A 10 -0.65 4.23 -3.50
C PHE A 10 0.37 5.29 -3.07
N ASN A 11 1.57 4.83 -2.70
CA ASN A 11 2.73 5.65 -2.41
C ASN A 11 3.58 5.83 -3.68
N ALA A 12 3.73 7.07 -4.15
CA ALA A 12 4.45 7.39 -5.38
C ALA A 12 5.91 6.93 -5.34
N ASN A 13 6.62 7.13 -4.22
CA ASN A 13 8.02 6.72 -4.06
C ASN A 13 8.19 5.20 -4.22
N ILE A 14 7.24 4.43 -3.70
CA ILE A 14 7.24 2.96 -3.83
C ILE A 14 6.91 2.55 -5.27
N MET A 15 5.97 3.24 -5.92
CA MET A 15 5.63 2.98 -7.33
C MET A 15 6.79 3.31 -8.27
N ASP A 16 7.50 4.40 -8.04
CA ASP A 16 8.67 4.76 -8.83
C ASP A 16 9.83 3.79 -8.60
N LEU A 17 9.99 3.29 -7.37
CA LEU A 17 10.94 2.21 -7.09
C LEU A 17 10.60 0.93 -7.88
N PHE A 18 9.31 0.59 -8.02
CA PHE A 18 8.90 -0.52 -8.88
C PHE A 18 9.23 -0.27 -10.35
N LYS A 19 9.00 0.94 -10.87
CA LYS A 19 9.35 1.29 -12.25
C LYS A 19 10.86 1.13 -12.51
N ILE A 20 11.69 1.65 -11.60
CA ILE A 20 13.16 1.53 -11.71
C ILE A 20 13.56 0.05 -11.73
N LYS A 21 12.98 -0.77 -10.85
CA LYS A 21 13.27 -2.21 -10.79
C LYS A 21 12.85 -2.92 -12.09
N VAL A 22 11.70 -2.58 -12.65
CA VAL A 22 11.16 -3.19 -13.88
C VAL A 22 11.91 -2.75 -15.14
N ILE A 23 12.47 -1.53 -15.18
CA ILE A 23 13.26 -1.04 -16.33
C ILE A 23 14.48 -1.95 -16.62
N THR A 24 15.05 -2.58 -15.59
CA THR A 24 16.20 -3.48 -15.76
C THR A 24 15.82 -4.89 -16.23
N ILE A 25 14.53 -5.19 -16.35
CA ILE A 25 14.00 -6.49 -16.78
C ILE A 25 13.74 -6.42 -18.29
N ALA A 26 14.11 -7.48 -19.03
CA ALA A 26 13.82 -7.55 -20.47
C ALA A 26 12.31 -7.70 -20.72
N ASP A 27 11.78 -7.17 -21.82
CA ASP A 27 10.33 -7.09 -22.06
C ASP A 27 9.64 -8.46 -22.00
N GLN A 28 10.26 -9.50 -22.56
CA GLN A 28 9.76 -10.88 -22.50
C GLN A 28 9.69 -11.45 -21.06
N GLU A 29 10.39 -10.82 -20.12
CA GLU A 29 10.42 -11.22 -18.70
C GLU A 29 9.54 -10.33 -17.80
N LYS A 30 8.89 -9.29 -18.33
CA LYS A 30 8.05 -8.35 -17.55
C LYS A 30 6.66 -8.89 -17.22
N LEU A 31 6.34 -10.12 -17.65
CA LEU A 31 5.07 -10.75 -17.34
C LEU A 31 4.95 -10.95 -15.81
N CYS A 32 3.92 -10.36 -15.22
CA CYS A 32 3.69 -10.40 -13.78
C CYS A 32 2.20 -10.55 -13.43
N ALA A 33 1.94 -11.02 -12.22
CA ALA A 33 0.63 -11.06 -11.60
C ALA A 33 0.57 -10.00 -10.50
N ILE A 34 -0.57 -9.33 -10.40
CA ILE A 34 -0.91 -8.48 -9.25
C ILE A 34 -1.78 -9.34 -8.33
N LEU A 35 -1.27 -9.60 -7.13
CA LEU A 35 -1.99 -10.32 -6.08
C LEU A 35 -2.57 -9.29 -5.14
N VAL A 36 -3.85 -9.39 -4.83
CA VAL A 36 -4.55 -8.51 -3.90
C VAL A 36 -5.10 -9.36 -2.76
N ASN A 37 -4.96 -8.88 -1.53
CA ASN A 37 -5.50 -9.52 -0.35
C ASN A 37 -5.89 -8.48 0.70
N GLU A 38 -6.75 -8.87 1.63
CA GLU A 38 -7.08 -8.08 2.81
C GLU A 38 -6.49 -8.73 4.06
N MET A 39 -5.99 -7.90 4.96
CA MET A 39 -5.43 -8.34 6.24
C MET A 39 -6.22 -7.69 7.36
N ALA A 40 -6.83 -8.51 8.22
CA ALA A 40 -7.49 -8.01 9.42
C ALA A 40 -6.51 -7.23 10.30
N THR A 41 -6.93 -6.07 10.77
CA THR A 41 -6.20 -5.19 11.67
C THR A 41 -6.97 -4.96 12.95
N LYS A 42 -6.25 -4.73 14.05
CA LYS A 42 -6.89 -4.36 15.30
C LYS A 42 -7.54 -2.98 15.16
N LYS A 43 -8.82 -2.87 15.49
CA LYS A 43 -9.53 -1.60 15.64
C LYS A 43 -8.81 -0.76 16.71
N TYR A 44 -8.26 0.37 16.32
CA TYR A 44 -7.51 1.25 17.22
C TYR A 44 -7.47 2.67 16.65
N LEU A 45 -7.76 3.65 17.50
CA LEU A 45 -7.59 5.06 17.17
C LEU A 45 -6.24 5.55 17.66
N ASN A 46 -5.50 6.20 16.79
CA ASN A 46 -4.20 6.79 17.10
C ASN A 46 -4.20 8.26 16.68
N TYR A 47 -3.77 9.15 17.55
CA TYR A 47 -3.50 10.53 17.15
C TYR A 47 -2.06 10.65 16.64
N ASN A 48 -1.91 11.10 15.40
CA ASN A 48 -0.63 11.34 14.77
C ASN A 48 -0.27 12.83 14.87
N PRO A 49 0.63 13.24 15.79
CA PRO A 49 0.94 14.64 16.03
C PRO A 49 1.73 15.29 14.90
N THR A 50 2.37 14.50 14.03
CA THR A 50 3.13 15.03 12.89
C THR A 50 2.21 15.63 11.82
N TYR A 51 1.00 15.08 11.67
CA TYR A 51 0.04 15.53 10.67
C TYR A 51 -1.23 16.15 11.28
N ASP A 52 -1.32 16.21 12.61
CA ASP A 52 -2.52 16.68 13.33
C ASP A 52 -3.78 15.94 12.88
N VAL A 53 -3.70 14.60 12.84
CA VAL A 53 -4.81 13.75 12.39
C VAL A 53 -5.05 12.58 13.34
N VAL A 54 -6.32 12.23 13.49
CA VAL A 54 -6.73 10.96 14.10
C VAL A 54 -6.77 9.88 13.00
N GLU A 55 -5.98 8.83 13.20
CA GLU A 55 -5.89 7.63 12.38
C GLU A 55 -6.68 6.48 13.02
N GLY A 56 -7.16 5.53 12.22
CA GLY A 56 -7.88 4.35 12.71
C GLY A 56 -9.32 4.23 12.25
N CYS A 57 -9.84 5.26 11.58
CA CYS A 57 -11.10 5.17 10.84
C CYS A 57 -10.87 4.86 9.36
N GLU A 58 -11.92 4.40 8.69
CA GLU A 58 -11.90 4.12 7.25
C GLU A 58 -11.55 5.40 6.46
N ASP A 59 -10.58 5.31 5.55
CA ASP A 59 -10.16 6.41 4.69
C ASP A 59 -10.16 5.98 3.22
N PHE A 60 -11.14 6.47 2.47
CA PHE A 60 -11.34 6.19 1.05
C PHE A 60 -10.76 7.29 0.15
N ARG A 61 -9.82 8.10 0.66
CA ARG A 61 -9.20 9.23 -0.04
C ARG A 61 -10.24 10.20 -0.62
N TYR A 62 -10.45 10.14 -1.94
CA TYR A 62 -11.32 11.06 -2.68
C TYR A 62 -12.80 10.86 -2.36
N LEU A 63 -13.18 9.69 -1.83
CA LEU A 63 -14.54 9.42 -1.35
C LEU A 63 -14.74 9.85 0.11
N GLY A 64 -13.68 10.34 0.77
CA GLY A 64 -13.71 10.83 2.14
C GLY A 64 -13.41 9.76 3.20
N LYS A 65 -13.57 10.15 4.46
CA LYS A 65 -13.42 9.29 5.64
C LYS A 65 -14.79 8.98 6.23
N THR A 66 -14.95 7.79 6.81
CA THR A 66 -16.15 7.46 7.59
C THR A 66 -15.84 7.52 9.09
N GLY A 67 -16.88 7.48 9.92
CA GLY A 67 -16.74 7.34 11.37
C GLY A 67 -16.54 5.90 11.85
N GLN A 68 -16.41 4.94 10.95
CA GLN A 68 -16.24 3.53 11.28
C GLN A 68 -14.76 3.21 11.51
N PHE A 69 -14.49 2.22 12.35
CA PHE A 69 -13.12 1.77 12.60
C PHE A 69 -12.63 0.91 11.44
N ALA A 70 -11.47 1.26 10.89
CA ALA A 70 -10.84 0.44 9.89
C ALA A 70 -10.31 -0.86 10.53
N ASP A 71 -10.85 -1.99 10.10
CA ASP A 71 -10.52 -3.31 10.64
C ASP A 71 -9.89 -4.26 9.62
N HIS A 72 -9.73 -3.81 8.39
CA HIS A 72 -8.98 -4.51 7.36
C HIS A 72 -8.04 -3.53 6.65
N ALA A 73 -6.89 -4.04 6.23
CA ALA A 73 -5.98 -3.35 5.35
C ALA A 73 -5.86 -4.06 4.02
N LEU A 74 -6.11 -3.33 2.93
CA LEU A 74 -5.80 -3.79 1.59
C LEU A 74 -4.28 -3.91 1.43
N ILE A 75 -3.84 -5.02 0.86
CA ILE A 75 -2.45 -5.30 0.54
C ILE A 75 -2.41 -5.79 -0.89
N PHE A 76 -1.42 -5.31 -1.66
CA PHE A 76 -1.14 -5.88 -2.96
C PHE A 76 0.33 -6.27 -3.08
N MET A 77 0.59 -7.23 -3.95
CA MET A 77 1.92 -7.73 -4.26
C MET A 77 2.07 -7.88 -5.76
N LEU A 78 3.20 -7.40 -6.28
CA LEU A 78 3.64 -7.68 -7.63
C LEU A 78 4.49 -8.95 -7.61
N ARG A 79 4.10 -9.94 -8.41
CA ARG A 79 4.83 -11.21 -8.59
C ARG A 79 5.18 -11.44 -10.04
N GLY A 80 6.46 -11.53 -10.38
CA GLY A 80 6.91 -11.94 -11.72
C GLY A 80 6.57 -13.41 -11.99
N LEU A 81 6.12 -13.68 -13.21
CA LEU A 81 5.70 -15.02 -13.65
C LEU A 81 6.84 -15.78 -14.33
N THR A 82 7.66 -15.09 -15.10
CA THR A 82 8.81 -15.65 -15.84
C THR A 82 10.12 -15.42 -15.11
N LYS A 83 10.29 -14.25 -14.49
CA LYS A 83 11.46 -13.89 -13.67
C LYS A 83 11.03 -13.70 -12.23
N LYS A 84 11.88 -14.13 -11.28
CA LYS A 84 11.62 -13.89 -9.86
C LYS A 84 11.63 -12.38 -9.57
N LEU A 85 10.45 -11.83 -9.40
CA LEU A 85 10.20 -10.48 -8.94
C LEU A 85 9.16 -10.58 -7.82
N GLU A 86 9.54 -10.25 -6.60
CA GLU A 86 8.62 -10.24 -5.46
C GLU A 86 8.70 -8.84 -4.83
N ALA A 87 7.55 -8.18 -4.74
CA ALA A 87 7.43 -6.88 -4.10
C ALA A 87 6.03 -6.74 -3.50
N ALA A 88 5.94 -6.64 -2.17
CA ALA A 88 4.69 -6.42 -1.47
C ALA A 88 4.58 -4.95 -1.03
N HIS A 89 3.41 -4.36 -1.21
CA HIS A 89 3.08 -3.08 -0.63
C HIS A 89 1.78 -3.20 0.16
N ARG A 90 1.89 -2.94 1.46
CA ARG A 90 0.73 -2.75 2.32
C ARG A 90 0.26 -1.31 2.14
N THR A 91 -0.96 -1.14 1.65
CA THR A 91 -1.66 0.11 1.87
C THR A 91 -2.19 0.09 3.29
N LEU A 92 -1.91 1.14 4.07
CA LEU A 92 -2.54 1.33 5.38
C LEU A 92 -4.07 1.27 5.22
N PRO A 93 -4.81 0.84 6.26
CA PRO A 93 -6.18 0.38 6.11
C PRO A 93 -7.04 1.39 5.35
N ILE A 94 -7.32 1.01 4.11
CA ILE A 94 -8.44 1.47 3.32
C ILE A 94 -9.41 0.32 3.48
N TYR A 95 -10.51 0.57 4.19
CA TYR A 95 -11.84 -0.01 4.10
C TYR A 95 -12.54 0.28 5.40
#